data_AF-A0A661QNV3-F1
#
_entry.id   AF-A0A661QNV3-F1
#
_cell.length_a   1.000
_cell.length_b   1.000
_cell.length_c   1.000
_cell.angle_alpha   90.00
_cell.angle_beta   90.00
_cell.angle_gamma   90.00
#
_symmetry.space_group_name_H-M   'P 1'
#
loop_
_entity.id
_entity.type
_entity.pdbx_description
1 polymer ?
#
loop_
_entity_poly.entity_id
_entity_poly.type
_entity_poly.pdbx_seq_one_letter_code
_entity_poly.pdbx_strand_id
1 'polypeptide(L)'
;MCDIIWCKKDFEGKPCNTINYLDPYCFWNWQGTINCAECGTVYYIHMIQGKMYKGPEERPGEKPDTSPLYADKPLDGYRFYGAGVEGRTRPFECLPRHIYLGVPDMVKFSIRNRPVRGWRPQAPDGGIAGSYGFDWDLKRLSPDVYEEYQKKIKNGEVTEW
;
A
#
# COMPACT_ATOMS: atom_id res chain seq x y z
N MET A 1 -12.01 -4.35 0.44
CA MET A 1 -12.82 -3.15 0.75
C MET A 1 -13.40 -3.36 2.15
N CYS A 2 -13.32 -2.37 3.05
CA CYS A 2 -14.07 -2.40 4.31
C CYS A 2 -15.49 -1.87 4.08
N ASP A 3 -16.32 -1.77 5.13
CA ASP A 3 -17.66 -1.16 5.02
C ASP A 3 -17.60 0.30 4.52
N ILE A 4 -18.77 0.83 4.16
CA ILE A 4 -18.94 2.18 3.60
C ILE A 4 -19.72 3.07 4.56
N ILE A 5 -19.55 4.40 4.45
CA ILE A 5 -20.41 5.38 5.11
C ILE A 5 -21.19 6.13 4.04
N TRP A 6 -22.50 5.88 3.95
CA TRP A 6 -23.39 6.68 3.12
C TRP A 6 -23.90 7.89 3.90
N CYS A 7 -23.34 9.05 3.62
CA CYS A 7 -23.73 10.30 4.25
C CYS A 7 -25.11 10.78 3.74
N LYS A 8 -26.05 10.99 4.67
CA LYS A 8 -27.41 11.48 4.37
C LYS A 8 -27.69 12.87 4.93
N LYS A 9 -26.66 13.58 5.41
CA LYS A 9 -26.81 14.93 5.97
C LYS A 9 -27.28 15.94 4.93
N ASP A 10 -28.06 16.91 5.37
CA ASP A 10 -28.38 18.06 4.54
C ASP A 10 -27.13 18.92 4.32
N PHE A 11 -26.85 19.20 3.05
CA PHE A 11 -25.73 20.01 2.61
C PHE A 11 -26.17 20.78 1.36
N GLU A 12 -26.03 22.11 1.39
CA GLU A 12 -26.47 22.99 0.30
C GLU A 12 -27.95 22.81 -0.10
N GLY A 13 -28.82 22.57 0.88
CA GLY A 13 -30.27 22.46 0.67
C GLY A 13 -30.74 21.12 0.08
N LYS A 14 -29.86 20.10 -0.01
CA LYS A 14 -30.22 18.73 -0.40
C LYS A 14 -29.48 17.69 0.45
N PRO A 15 -29.95 16.44 0.52
CA PRO A 15 -29.20 15.38 1.17
C PRO A 15 -27.88 15.12 0.43
N CYS A 16 -26.77 15.14 1.16
CA CYS A 16 -25.40 15.01 0.67
C CYS A 16 -25.22 13.78 -0.23
N ASN A 17 -25.73 12.63 0.19
CA ASN A 17 -25.73 11.35 -0.53
C ASN A 17 -24.35 10.84 -0.98
N THR A 18 -23.26 11.37 -0.43
CA THR A 18 -21.91 10.88 -0.69
C THR A 18 -21.68 9.53 -0.01
N ILE A 19 -21.20 8.55 -0.77
CA ILE A 19 -20.71 7.28 -0.25
C ILE A 19 -19.21 7.40 -0.04
N ASN A 20 -18.76 7.22 1.20
CA ASN A 20 -17.36 7.24 1.57
C ASN A 20 -16.86 5.81 1.69
N TYR A 21 -15.84 5.45 0.91
CA TYR A 21 -15.30 4.10 0.88
C TYR A 21 -14.10 3.98 1.82
N LEU A 22 -14.19 3.00 2.72
CA LEU A 22 -13.15 2.71 3.69
C LEU A 22 -12.26 1.58 3.15
N ASP A 23 -10.96 1.84 3.08
CA ASP A 23 -9.99 0.87 2.59
C ASP A 23 -9.50 -0.07 3.71
N PRO A 24 -9.25 -1.36 3.42
CA PRO A 24 -8.78 -2.31 4.42
C PRO A 24 -7.41 -1.96 4.98
N TYR A 25 -6.56 -1.30 4.18
CA TYR A 25 -5.25 -0.91 4.67
C TYR A 25 -5.32 0.13 5.77
N CYS A 26 -6.36 0.97 5.85
CA CYS A 26 -6.55 1.95 6.92
C CYS A 26 -7.59 1.51 7.97
N PHE A 27 -8.63 0.78 7.58
CA PHE A 27 -9.81 0.58 8.43
C PHE A 27 -10.05 -0.88 8.87
N TRP A 28 -9.10 -1.81 8.68
CA TRP A 28 -9.30 -3.23 9.08
C TRP A 28 -9.57 -3.41 10.58
N ASN A 29 -8.78 -2.81 11.45
CA ASN A 29 -8.97 -2.79 12.91
C ASN A 29 -8.65 -1.37 13.37
N TRP A 30 -9.65 -0.49 13.29
CA TRP A 30 -9.44 0.94 13.47
C TRP A 30 -10.60 1.57 14.23
N GLN A 31 -10.29 2.55 15.07
CA GLN A 31 -11.25 3.28 15.88
C GLN A 31 -10.86 4.76 15.88
N GLY A 32 -11.83 5.64 15.64
CA GLY A 32 -11.60 7.08 15.62
C GLY A 32 -12.67 7.82 14.82
N THR A 33 -12.37 9.07 14.49
CA THR A 33 -13.26 9.95 13.72
C THR A 33 -12.83 10.11 12.26
N ILE A 34 -13.81 10.16 11.36
CA ILE A 34 -13.63 10.28 9.92
C ILE A 34 -14.61 11.31 9.34
N ASN A 35 -14.16 12.15 8.42
CA ASN A 35 -15.05 13.10 7.73
C ASN A 35 -15.71 12.51 6.48
N CYS A 36 -16.88 13.04 6.14
CA CYS A 36 -17.45 12.92 4.80
C CYS A 36 -16.63 13.76 3.81
N ALA A 37 -16.29 13.19 2.65
CA ALA A 37 -15.49 13.83 1.61
C ALA A 37 -16.19 15.02 0.91
N GLU A 38 -17.49 15.21 1.13
CA GLU A 38 -18.27 16.31 0.54
C GLU A 38 -18.65 17.37 1.58
N CYS A 39 -19.51 17.03 2.53
CA CYS A 39 -20.06 18.01 3.47
C CYS A 39 -19.20 18.22 4.72
N GLY A 40 -18.10 17.47 4.88
CA GLY A 40 -17.22 17.57 6.04
C GLY A 40 -17.80 17.05 7.36
N THR A 41 -19.02 16.50 7.36
CA THR A 41 -19.60 15.90 8.58
C THR A 41 -18.67 14.83 9.13
N VAL A 42 -18.37 14.91 10.43
CA VAL A 42 -17.48 13.97 11.10
C VAL A 42 -18.28 12.87 11.78
N TYR A 43 -17.84 11.64 11.56
CA TYR A 43 -18.43 10.42 12.10
C TYR A 43 -17.39 9.68 12.94
N TYR A 44 -17.77 9.23 14.12
CA TYR A 44 -17.03 8.23 14.85
C TYR A 44 -17.38 6.83 14.33
N ILE A 45 -16.37 6.01 14.08
CA ILE A 45 -16.50 4.60 13.73
C ILE A 45 -15.53 3.73 14.53
N HIS A 46 -15.94 2.48 14.76
CA HIS A 46 -15.10 1.43 15.29
C HIS A 46 -15.23 0.19 14.39
N MET A 47 -14.12 -0.19 13.78
CA MET A 47 -14.00 -1.27 12.82
C MET A 47 -13.26 -2.46 13.42
N ILE A 48 -13.81 -3.65 13.26
CA ILE A 48 -13.19 -4.93 13.63
C ILE A 48 -13.20 -5.84 12.40
N GLN A 49 -12.03 -6.34 11.99
CA GLN A 49 -11.85 -7.18 10.80
C GLN A 49 -12.52 -6.63 9.54
N GLY A 50 -12.46 -5.31 9.38
CA GLY A 50 -13.00 -4.57 8.25
C GLY A 50 -14.52 -4.37 8.26
N LYS A 51 -15.19 -4.76 9.34
CA LYS A 51 -16.62 -4.54 9.57
C LYS A 51 -16.87 -3.45 10.60
N MET A 52 -17.88 -2.63 10.37
CA MET A 52 -18.28 -1.57 11.28
C MET A 52 -18.99 -2.17 12.49
N TYR A 53 -18.25 -2.32 13.58
CA TYR A 53 -18.75 -2.84 14.85
C TYR A 53 -19.60 -1.79 15.60
N LYS A 54 -19.20 -0.52 15.52
CA LYS A 54 -19.95 0.62 16.07
C LYS A 54 -19.81 1.85 15.18
N GLY A 55 -20.89 2.63 15.12
CA GLY A 55 -21.02 3.79 14.24
C GLY A 55 -21.84 3.48 12.98
N PRO A 56 -21.93 4.43 12.03
CA PRO A 56 -21.34 5.76 12.08
C PRO A 56 -22.13 6.67 13.04
N GLU A 57 -21.49 7.18 14.08
CA GLU A 57 -22.07 8.13 15.03
C GLU A 57 -21.60 9.54 14.71
N GLU A 58 -22.51 10.49 14.56
CA GLU A 58 -22.13 11.87 14.27
C GLU A 58 -21.40 12.54 15.44
N ARG A 59 -20.35 13.29 15.11
CA ARG A 59 -19.52 14.06 16.05
C ARG A 59 -19.37 15.51 15.55
N PRO A 60 -20.43 16.32 15.63
CA PRO A 60 -20.40 17.69 15.13
C PRO A 60 -19.34 18.52 15.86
N GLY A 61 -18.53 19.27 15.12
CA GLY A 61 -17.50 20.16 15.66
C GLY A 61 -16.19 19.48 16.05
N GLU A 62 -16.10 18.15 16.01
CA GLU A 62 -14.83 17.44 16.21
C GLU A 62 -13.96 17.49 14.94
N LYS A 63 -12.64 17.47 15.12
CA LYS A 63 -11.70 17.35 14.01
C LYS A 63 -11.57 15.86 13.65
N PRO A 64 -11.66 15.48 12.35
CA PRO A 64 -11.48 14.10 11.95
C PRO A 64 -10.03 13.65 12.18
N ASP A 65 -9.85 12.43 12.70
CA ASP A 65 -8.54 11.78 12.81
C ASP A 65 -7.99 11.42 11.42
N THR A 66 -8.88 11.04 10.50
CA THR A 66 -8.53 10.68 9.12
C THR A 66 -9.67 10.94 8.15
N SER A 67 -9.45 10.70 6.87
CA SER A 67 -10.42 10.85 5.77
C SER A 67 -10.60 9.52 5.03
N PRO A 68 -11.69 9.33 4.27
CA PRO A 68 -11.87 8.13 3.44
C PRO A 68 -10.81 8.04 2.34
N LEU A 69 -10.62 6.84 1.78
CA LEU A 69 -9.69 6.66 0.66
C LEU A 69 -10.21 7.35 -0.59
N TYR A 70 -11.48 7.12 -0.92
CA TYR A 70 -12.18 7.75 -2.02
C TYR A 70 -13.67 7.82 -1.69
N ALA A 71 -14.40 8.63 -2.44
CA ALA A 71 -15.84 8.79 -2.28
C ALA A 71 -16.51 9.04 -3.61
N ASP A 72 -17.79 8.68 -3.74
CA ASP A 72 -18.60 9.01 -4.91
C ASP A 72 -20.00 9.49 -4.52
N LYS A 73 -20.68 10.11 -5.50
CA LYS A 73 -22.06 10.55 -5.40
C LYS A 73 -22.87 9.84 -6.49
N PRO A 74 -23.36 8.62 -6.23
CA PRO A 74 -24.02 7.82 -7.27
C PRO A 74 -25.29 8.47 -7.80
N LEU A 75 -25.97 9.28 -6.98
CA LEU A 75 -27.18 10.01 -7.36
C LEU A 75 -26.90 11.35 -8.07
N ASP A 76 -25.63 11.72 -8.23
CA ASP A 76 -25.17 12.97 -8.84
C ASP A 76 -24.20 12.66 -9.98
N GLY A 77 -24.65 11.79 -10.91
CA GLY A 77 -23.87 11.37 -12.07
C GLY A 77 -22.58 10.62 -11.75
N TYR A 78 -22.51 9.94 -10.60
CA TYR A 78 -21.29 9.28 -10.10
C TYR A 78 -20.09 10.22 -9.97
N ARG A 79 -20.34 11.49 -9.59
CA ARG A 79 -19.26 12.42 -9.29
C ARG A 79 -18.32 11.79 -8.25
N PHE A 80 -17.03 11.72 -8.61
CA PHE A 80 -16.02 10.96 -7.89
C PHE A 80 -14.97 11.86 -7.24
N TYR A 81 -14.61 11.55 -6.00
CA TYR A 81 -13.48 12.11 -5.28
C TYR A 81 -12.41 11.03 -5.13
N GLY A 82 -11.34 11.17 -5.93
CA GLY A 82 -10.21 10.26 -5.90
C GLY A 82 -9.39 10.33 -4.62
N ALA A 83 -8.42 9.42 -4.49
CA ALA A 83 -7.51 9.43 -3.37
C ALA A 83 -6.53 10.62 -3.45
N GLY A 84 -6.22 11.22 -2.31
CA GLY A 84 -5.30 12.37 -2.23
C GLY A 84 -5.88 13.74 -2.62
N VAL A 85 -7.21 13.89 -2.65
CA VAL A 85 -7.85 15.20 -2.86
C VAL A 85 -7.85 15.96 -1.54
N GLU A 86 -7.04 17.02 -1.48
CA GLU A 86 -6.82 17.83 -0.28
C GLU A 86 -8.13 18.26 0.39
N GLY A 87 -8.23 18.05 1.71
CA GLY A 87 -9.39 18.40 2.52
C GLY A 87 -10.62 17.49 2.35
N ARG A 88 -10.58 16.51 1.43
CA ARG A 88 -11.73 15.62 1.15
C ARG A 88 -11.41 14.16 1.41
N THR A 89 -10.32 13.67 0.83
CA THR A 89 -9.86 12.28 0.96
C THR A 89 -8.45 12.24 1.52
N ARG A 90 -8.07 11.09 2.09
CA ARG A 90 -6.75 10.96 2.71
C ARG A 90 -5.65 11.01 1.64
N PRO A 91 -4.46 11.55 1.96
CA PRO A 91 -3.28 11.42 1.09
C PRO A 91 -3.03 9.96 0.72
N PHE A 92 -2.78 9.71 -0.56
CA PHE A 92 -2.48 8.39 -1.08
C PHE A 92 -1.02 8.31 -1.49
N GLU A 93 -0.17 8.05 -0.50
CA GLU A 93 1.28 7.97 -0.71
C GLU A 93 1.72 6.61 -1.30
N CYS A 94 0.78 5.66 -1.48
CA CYS A 94 1.07 4.26 -1.83
C CYS A 94 2.08 3.56 -0.91
N LEU A 95 2.38 4.15 0.25
CA LEU A 95 3.32 3.59 1.20
C LEU A 95 2.61 2.54 2.07
N PRO A 96 3.22 1.36 2.30
CA PRO A 96 2.72 0.41 3.28
C PRO A 96 2.63 1.08 4.66
N ARG A 97 1.68 0.66 5.49
CA ARG A 97 1.72 1.04 6.92
C ARG A 97 3.08 0.66 7.50
N HIS A 98 3.57 1.42 8.47
CA HIS A 98 4.84 1.14 9.14
C HIS A 98 4.94 -0.29 9.69
N ILE A 99 3.83 -0.90 10.12
CA ILE A 99 3.77 -2.30 10.57
C ILE A 99 3.96 -3.34 9.45
N TYR A 100 3.78 -2.94 8.18
CA TYR A 100 4.03 -3.75 6.99
C TYR A 100 5.35 -3.38 6.31
N LEU A 101 6.10 -2.42 6.85
CA LEU A 101 7.46 -2.14 6.40
C LEU A 101 8.38 -3.20 7.02
N GLY A 102 8.77 -4.18 6.22
CA GLY A 102 9.86 -5.08 6.57
C GLY A 102 11.21 -4.39 6.37
N VAL A 103 12.22 -4.79 7.14
CA VAL A 103 13.61 -4.54 6.75
C VAL A 103 13.93 -5.55 5.65
N PRO A 104 14.36 -5.12 4.45
CA PRO A 104 14.73 -6.08 3.41
C PRO A 104 15.92 -6.91 3.90
N ASP A 105 15.74 -8.24 3.94
CA ASP A 105 16.86 -9.15 4.16
C ASP A 105 17.79 -9.10 2.96
N MET A 106 19.02 -8.66 3.19
CA MET A 106 20.04 -8.55 2.16
C MET A 106 20.62 -9.95 1.88
N VAL A 107 20.06 -10.63 0.89
CA VAL A 107 20.46 -11.98 0.51
C VAL A 107 21.47 -11.97 -0.64
N LYS A 108 22.70 -12.43 -0.37
CA LYS A 108 23.78 -12.55 -1.36
C LYS A 108 23.64 -13.82 -2.23
N PHE A 109 23.18 -14.91 -1.62
CA PHE A 109 22.96 -16.20 -2.28
C PHE A 109 21.56 -16.74 -1.97
N SER A 110 20.91 -17.28 -2.98
CA SER A 110 19.66 -18.03 -2.84
C SER A 110 19.85 -19.25 -1.94
N ILE A 111 18.74 -19.88 -1.56
CA ILE A 111 18.73 -21.16 -0.82
C ILE A 111 19.53 -22.28 -1.51
N ARG A 112 19.73 -22.17 -2.84
CA ARG A 112 20.54 -23.09 -3.66
C ARG A 112 22.03 -22.74 -3.71
N ASN A 113 22.46 -21.78 -2.90
CA ASN A 113 23.79 -21.19 -2.93
C ASN A 113 24.18 -20.55 -4.28
N ARG A 114 23.19 -20.25 -5.16
CA ARG A 114 23.42 -19.47 -6.38
C ARG A 114 23.33 -17.97 -6.10
N PRO A 115 24.19 -17.13 -6.72
CA PRO A 115 24.18 -15.69 -6.51
C PRO A 115 22.81 -15.07 -6.82
N VAL A 116 22.46 -13.99 -6.12
CA VAL A 116 21.22 -13.25 -6.39
C VAL A 116 21.56 -12.01 -7.21
N ARG A 117 20.86 -11.81 -8.34
CA ARG A 117 21.08 -10.65 -9.24
C ARG A 117 20.93 -9.31 -8.52
N GLY A 118 20.04 -9.24 -7.53
CA GLY A 118 19.76 -8.03 -6.74
C GLY A 118 20.80 -7.66 -5.67
N TRP A 119 21.85 -8.48 -5.45
CA TRP A 119 22.92 -8.10 -4.52
C TRP A 119 23.62 -6.82 -5.02
N ARG A 120 24.11 -5.98 -4.10
CA ARG A 120 24.91 -4.78 -4.43
C ARG A 120 26.31 -4.93 -3.83
N PRO A 121 27.38 -4.43 -4.49
CA PRO A 121 27.40 -3.63 -5.71
C PRO A 121 27.67 -4.48 -6.96
N GLN A 122 26.63 -5.02 -7.60
CA GLN A 122 26.76 -5.62 -8.92
C GLN A 122 26.82 -4.52 -9.99
N ALA A 123 27.66 -4.74 -11.00
CA ALA A 123 27.68 -3.83 -12.15
C ALA A 123 26.31 -3.86 -12.87
N PRO A 124 25.85 -2.74 -13.46
CA PRO A 124 24.65 -2.74 -14.28
C PRO A 124 24.75 -3.79 -15.40
N ASP A 125 23.79 -4.71 -15.45
CA ASP A 125 23.74 -5.83 -16.38
C ASP A 125 22.59 -5.73 -17.39
N GLY A 126 21.81 -4.63 -17.33
CA GLY A 126 20.79 -4.30 -18.32
C GLY A 126 21.40 -3.93 -19.68
N GLY A 127 20.86 -4.53 -20.74
CA GLY A 127 21.18 -4.18 -22.12
C GLY A 127 20.46 -2.92 -22.59
N ILE A 128 20.33 -2.75 -23.91
CA ILE A 128 19.64 -1.59 -24.51
C ILE A 128 18.21 -1.51 -23.95
N ALA A 129 17.81 -0.32 -23.50
CA ALA A 129 16.47 -0.04 -22.94
C ALA A 129 16.07 -0.93 -21.74
N GLY A 130 17.04 -1.47 -20.98
CA GLY A 130 16.75 -2.34 -19.84
C GLY A 130 16.30 -3.74 -20.26
N SER A 131 16.65 -4.17 -21.47
CA SER A 131 16.48 -5.56 -21.90
C SER A 131 17.44 -6.48 -21.13
N TYR A 132 16.91 -7.61 -20.65
CA TYR A 132 17.69 -8.64 -19.98
C TYR A 132 17.57 -9.94 -20.78
N GLY A 133 18.71 -10.56 -21.06
CA GLY A 133 18.72 -11.90 -21.66
C GLY A 133 18.17 -12.95 -20.70
N PHE A 134 17.67 -14.06 -21.25
CA PHE A 134 17.25 -15.23 -20.48
C PHE A 134 18.44 -15.82 -19.69
N ASP A 135 19.62 -15.83 -20.30
CA ASP A 135 20.85 -16.29 -19.67
C ASP A 135 21.48 -15.18 -18.84
N TRP A 136 21.82 -15.51 -17.59
CA TRP A 136 22.51 -14.59 -16.69
C TRP A 136 24.02 -14.80 -16.77
N ASP A 137 24.75 -13.75 -17.15
CA ASP A 137 26.21 -13.79 -17.20
C ASP A 137 26.83 -13.65 -15.79
N LEU A 138 27.06 -14.79 -15.15
CA LEU A 138 27.71 -14.91 -13.84
C LEU A 138 29.17 -14.41 -13.82
N LYS A 139 29.79 -14.14 -14.97
CA LYS A 139 31.16 -13.59 -15.03
C LYS A 139 31.22 -12.10 -14.72
N ARG A 140 30.08 -11.41 -14.74
CA ARG A 140 29.96 -9.97 -14.43
C ARG A 140 29.65 -9.70 -12.96
N LEU A 141 29.69 -10.73 -12.11
CA LEU A 141 29.55 -10.58 -10.67
C LEU A 141 30.69 -9.73 -10.10
N SER A 142 30.41 -8.99 -9.03
CA SER A 142 31.44 -8.31 -8.26
C SER A 142 32.47 -9.33 -7.74
N PRO A 143 33.77 -8.98 -7.65
CA PRO A 143 34.83 -9.93 -7.33
C PRO A 143 34.57 -10.71 -6.04
N ASP A 144 34.04 -10.05 -5.02
CA ASP A 144 33.72 -10.64 -3.71
C ASP A 144 32.58 -11.68 -3.79
N VAL A 145 31.60 -11.49 -4.67
CA VAL A 145 30.51 -12.46 -4.90
C VAL A 145 31.02 -13.62 -5.73
N TYR A 146 31.83 -13.33 -6.75
CA TYR A 146 32.37 -14.35 -7.63
C TYR A 146 33.30 -15.31 -6.88
N GLU A 147 34.25 -14.79 -6.08
CA GLU A 147 35.18 -15.61 -5.29
C GLU A 147 34.46 -16.52 -4.30
N GLU A 148 33.45 -15.98 -3.60
CA GLU A 148 32.64 -16.75 -2.66
C GLU A 148 31.81 -17.82 -3.39
N TYR A 149 31.25 -17.50 -4.55
CA TYR A 149 30.54 -18.47 -5.37
C TYR A 149 31.44 -19.61 -5.84
N GLN A 150 32.67 -19.31 -6.28
CA GLN A 150 33.64 -20.35 -6.67
C GLN A 150 34.02 -21.26 -5.50
N LYS A 151 34.16 -20.71 -4.28
CA LYS A 151 34.39 -21.53 -3.07
C LYS A 151 33.20 -22.46 -2.80
N LYS A 152 31.97 -21.95 -2.91
CA LYS A 152 30.75 -22.75 -2.74
C LYS A 152 30.62 -23.88 -3.76
N ILE A 153 30.98 -23.63 -5.02
CA ILE A 153 31.08 -24.67 -6.05
C ILE A 153 32.12 -25.73 -5.64
N LYS A 154 33.32 -25.29 -5.24
CA LYS A 154 34.41 -26.19 -4.85
C LYS A 154 34.04 -27.07 -3.66
N ASN A 155 33.24 -26.54 -2.73
CA ASN A 155 32.76 -27.25 -1.55
C ASN A 155 31.54 -28.16 -1.84
N GLY A 156 30.99 -28.16 -3.05
CA GLY A 156 29.79 -28.92 -3.39
C GLY A 156 28.50 -28.37 -2.75
N GLU A 157 28.48 -27.09 -2.35
CA GLU A 157 27.35 -26.46 -1.67
C GLU A 157 26.26 -25.97 -2.64
N VAL A 158 26.57 -25.87 -3.94
CA VAL A 158 25.65 -25.34 -4.96
C VAL A 158 24.80 -26.47 -5.52
N THR A 159 23.48 -26.34 -5.41
CA THR A 159 22.52 -27.34 -5.91
C THR A 159 21.85 -26.89 -7.21
N GLU A 160 21.44 -27.86 -8.03
CA GLU A 160 20.64 -27.61 -9.24
C GLU A 160 19.13 -27.60 -8.98
N TRP A 161 18.69 -28.22 -7.87
CA TRP A 161 17.32 -28.33 -7.40
C TRP A 161 17.13 -27.59 -6.07
#